data_AF-A0AAW0WY93-F1
#
_entry.id   AF-A0AAW0WY93-F1
#
_cell.length_a   1.000
_cell.length_b   1.000
_cell.length_c   1.000
_cell.angle_alpha   90.00
_cell.angle_beta   90.00
_cell.angle_gamma   90.00
#
_symmetry.space_group_name_H-M   'P 1'
#
loop_
_entity.id
_entity.type
_entity.pdbx_description
1 polymer ?
#
loop_
_entity_poly.entity_id
_entity_poly.type
_entity_poly.pdbx_seq_one_letter_code
_entity_poly.pdbx_strand_id
1 'polypeptide(L)'
;MACPYIILLACWATLFMGVRGRLGGQPQEEEEDIRRSVCAHFKERPGEHDNSKEMLVYDERGAVAVRCATAADACYSYWTYRRSADNDSEILWLSRGCWDGKYSHCNSSSCVASSPSISNSYFCCCTGSMCNEDVTPATESSPTPAEPPDSDDSENKDELEDYLLVLYVLLTIAFILLVICIAGTALRWRKTKPAPHPTPAEDPPSSPCIDMDSIKFMEIIGQGRFGTAYRAVVQSEEIAVKLFPQHYKSSYQNEKYIYSLPLMEHSNLLSYLGGGECVGPDGNIYYGLVLSYCPNGRLSSYLAENTLSWSTFCQIVLSATRGLAHLHSDIRKGDIIKPCISHRDFNTRNLLLTENLLCVVSDLGFAIHTQGAKYFINGEEQHAETSSLTDVGTLRYMAPEVLEGAVNLRDCEAALKQIDIYALGLVLWECAARCHDLYQGLQTPPYK
;
A
#
# COMPACT_ATOMS: atom_id res chain seq x y z
N MET A 1 5.45 -2.25 14.88
CA MET A 1 5.53 -3.04 13.64
C MET A 1 5.51 -2.05 12.49
N ALA A 2 6.62 -1.89 11.78
CA ALA A 2 6.68 -0.96 10.65
C ALA A 2 5.82 -1.51 9.49
N CYS A 3 5.00 -0.64 8.89
CA CYS A 3 4.12 -0.98 7.79
C CYS A 3 4.95 -1.51 6.59
N PRO A 4 4.67 -2.71 6.04
CA PRO A 4 5.46 -3.30 4.95
C PRO A 4 5.54 -2.43 3.68
N TYR A 5 4.63 -1.47 3.53
CA TYR A 5 4.62 -0.49 2.45
C TYR A 5 5.76 0.55 2.53
N ILE A 6 6.29 0.83 3.72
CA ILE A 6 7.33 1.86 3.93
C ILE A 6 8.71 1.39 3.41
N ILE A 7 9.01 0.10 3.54
CA ILE A 7 10.26 -0.49 3.02
C ILE A 7 10.19 -0.58 1.49
N LEU A 8 9.01 -0.90 0.93
CA LEU A 8 8.79 -0.93 -0.52
C LEU A 8 8.93 0.47 -1.16
N LEU A 9 8.47 1.54 -0.51
CA LEU A 9 8.62 2.92 -1.00
C LEU A 9 10.07 3.41 -0.99
N ALA A 10 10.87 3.02 0.01
CA ALA A 10 12.30 3.31 0.03
C ALA A 10 13.04 2.62 -1.13
N CYS A 11 12.64 1.38 -1.49
CA CYS A 11 13.12 0.68 -2.69
C CYS A 11 12.58 1.29 -3.99
N TRP A 12 11.36 1.84 -3.98
CA TRP A 12 10.73 2.46 -5.15
C TRP A 12 11.41 3.79 -5.52
N ALA A 13 11.82 4.58 -4.53
CA ALA A 13 12.61 5.80 -4.73
C ALA A 13 13.99 5.52 -5.34
N THR A 14 14.58 4.34 -5.07
CA THR A 14 15.84 3.91 -5.69
C THR A 14 15.65 3.46 -7.14
N LEU A 15 14.53 2.80 -7.46
CA LEU A 15 14.20 2.32 -8.80
C LEU A 15 13.82 3.45 -9.78
N PHE A 16 13.10 4.47 -9.33
CA PHE A 16 12.65 5.56 -10.22
C PHE A 16 13.73 6.62 -10.48
N MET A 17 14.67 6.84 -9.55
CA MET A 17 15.78 7.78 -9.77
C MET A 17 16.92 7.21 -10.64
N GLY A 18 16.91 5.91 -10.93
CA GLY A 18 17.84 5.26 -11.86
C GLY A 18 17.54 5.44 -13.35
N VAL A 19 16.41 6.05 -13.75
CA VAL A 19 15.91 6.00 -15.14
C VAL A 19 16.06 7.31 -15.94
N ARG A 20 16.79 8.33 -15.45
CA ARG A 20 17.10 9.52 -16.26
C ARG A 20 18.58 9.86 -16.29
N GLY A 21 19.31 9.12 -17.12
CA GLY A 21 20.67 9.46 -17.50
C GLY A 21 21.30 8.47 -18.47
N ARG A 22 20.88 8.48 -19.75
CA ARG A 22 21.71 8.05 -20.89
C ARG A 22 21.06 8.49 -22.20
N LEU A 23 21.37 9.71 -22.63
CA LEU A 23 21.48 10.04 -24.05
C LEU A 23 22.97 10.01 -24.39
N GLY A 24 23.34 9.21 -25.38
CA GLY A 24 24.68 9.22 -25.98
C GLY A 24 25.62 8.15 -25.44
N GLY A 25 25.52 6.94 -25.98
CA GLY A 25 26.47 5.87 -25.77
C GLY A 25 25.79 4.53 -26.00
N GLN A 26 26.01 3.94 -27.18
CA GLN A 26 25.52 2.61 -27.53
C GLN A 26 25.83 1.62 -26.38
N PRO A 27 24.83 0.94 -25.79
CA PRO A 27 25.09 -0.27 -25.05
C PRO A 27 25.09 -1.44 -26.04
N GLN A 28 26.18 -2.20 -26.06
CA GLN A 28 26.13 -3.59 -26.48
C GLN A 28 25.12 -4.31 -25.60
N GLU A 29 23.92 -4.53 -26.15
CA GLU A 29 22.86 -5.38 -25.62
C GLU A 29 22.88 -6.76 -26.31
N GLU A 30 24.06 -7.20 -26.76
CA GLU A 30 24.26 -8.50 -27.41
C GLU A 30 25.18 -9.37 -26.55
N GLU A 31 24.66 -9.92 -25.44
CA GLU A 31 25.15 -11.23 -24.94
C GLU A 31 24.34 -11.86 -23.77
N GLU A 32 23.09 -11.45 -23.51
CA GLU A 32 22.21 -12.15 -22.52
C GLU A 32 20.84 -12.62 -23.08
N ASP A 33 20.61 -12.56 -24.40
CA ASP A 33 19.34 -12.94 -25.04
C ASP A 33 19.23 -14.42 -25.50
N ILE A 34 20.18 -15.28 -25.10
CA ILE A 34 20.33 -16.63 -25.71
C ILE A 34 19.58 -17.77 -24.97
N ARG A 35 18.87 -17.53 -23.86
CA ARG A 35 18.27 -18.64 -23.07
C ARG A 35 16.80 -18.48 -22.65
N ARG A 36 15.98 -17.69 -23.36
CA ARG A 36 14.54 -17.64 -23.08
C ARG A 36 13.77 -18.55 -24.03
N SER A 37 12.98 -19.47 -23.48
CA SER A 37 12.11 -20.36 -24.25
C SER A 37 11.02 -19.56 -24.99
N VAL A 38 10.75 -19.95 -26.23
CA VAL A 38 9.72 -19.34 -27.11
C VAL A 38 8.61 -20.36 -27.30
N CYS A 39 7.35 -20.01 -27.07
CA CYS A 39 6.22 -20.94 -27.15
C CYS A 39 5.24 -20.55 -28.27
N ALA A 40 4.58 -21.53 -28.89
CA ALA A 40 3.49 -21.24 -29.83
C ALA A 40 2.34 -20.51 -29.13
N HIS A 41 1.77 -19.51 -29.79
CA HIS A 41 0.75 -18.61 -29.25
C HIS A 41 -0.52 -18.66 -30.10
N PHE A 42 -1.68 -18.61 -29.45
CA PHE A 42 -2.98 -18.53 -30.13
C PHE A 42 -3.84 -17.46 -29.49
N LYS A 43 -4.34 -16.51 -30.30
CA LYS A 43 -5.28 -15.47 -29.88
C LYS A 43 -6.49 -15.45 -30.80
N GLU A 44 -7.62 -15.95 -30.34
CA GLU A 44 -8.93 -15.68 -30.95
C GLU A 44 -9.87 -15.04 -29.94
N ARG A 45 -9.90 -13.70 -29.93
CA ARG A 45 -11.05 -12.84 -29.62
C ARG A 45 -10.69 -11.37 -29.90
N PRO A 46 -11.41 -10.66 -30.79
CA PRO A 46 -11.24 -9.21 -30.93
C PRO A 46 -11.91 -8.52 -29.74
N GLY A 47 -11.14 -7.76 -28.94
CA GLY A 47 -11.70 -6.86 -27.92
C GLY A 47 -11.10 -6.96 -26.51
N GLU A 48 -10.15 -7.85 -26.25
CA GLU A 48 -9.51 -7.97 -24.93
C GLU A 48 -8.13 -7.27 -24.95
N HIS A 49 -8.03 -6.15 -24.23
CA HIS A 49 -6.77 -5.43 -24.00
C HIS A 49 -5.85 -6.30 -23.13
N ASP A 50 -4.68 -6.61 -23.68
CA ASP A 50 -3.68 -7.44 -23.03
C ASP A 50 -2.80 -6.58 -22.11
N ASN A 51 -2.84 -6.90 -20.82
CA ASN A 51 -2.03 -6.28 -19.77
C ASN A 51 -0.79 -7.13 -19.41
N SER A 52 -0.46 -8.15 -20.22
CA SER A 52 0.73 -8.95 -20.01
C SER A 52 1.96 -8.26 -20.62
N LYS A 53 3.07 -8.23 -19.86
CA LYS A 53 4.39 -7.79 -20.34
C LYS A 53 5.03 -8.88 -21.23
N GLU A 54 4.29 -9.41 -22.18
CA GLU A 54 4.73 -10.51 -23.05
C GLU A 54 5.19 -9.98 -24.41
N MET A 55 6.34 -10.47 -24.88
CA MET A 55 6.89 -10.08 -26.18
C MET A 55 6.41 -11.08 -27.24
N LEU A 56 5.44 -10.66 -28.05
CA LEU A 56 4.85 -11.46 -29.12
C LEU A 56 5.77 -11.49 -30.36
N VAL A 57 5.82 -12.64 -31.02
CA VAL A 57 6.50 -12.88 -32.30
C VAL A 57 5.44 -12.99 -33.39
N TYR A 58 5.58 -12.17 -34.44
CA TYR A 58 4.59 -12.03 -35.51
C TYR A 58 5.06 -12.69 -36.83
N ASP A 59 4.14 -13.29 -37.57
CA ASP A 59 4.29 -13.65 -38.99
C ASP A 59 3.36 -12.79 -39.87
N GLU A 60 3.31 -13.07 -41.19
CA GLU A 60 2.44 -12.34 -42.14
C GLU A 60 0.93 -12.51 -41.88
N ARG A 61 0.53 -13.39 -40.95
CA ARG A 61 -0.87 -13.75 -40.63
C ARG A 61 -1.28 -13.40 -39.20
N GLY A 62 -0.35 -13.06 -38.29
CA GLY A 62 -0.65 -12.62 -36.93
C GLY A 62 0.46 -12.95 -35.92
N ALA A 63 0.15 -12.90 -34.62
CA ALA A 63 1.08 -13.36 -33.57
C ALA A 63 1.08 -14.90 -33.53
N VAL A 64 2.23 -15.54 -33.77
CA VAL A 64 2.37 -17.00 -33.88
C VAL A 64 3.08 -17.61 -32.68
N ALA A 65 3.91 -16.82 -31.99
CA ALA A 65 4.64 -17.26 -30.82
C ALA A 65 4.77 -16.15 -29.77
N VAL A 66 5.10 -16.54 -28.55
CA VAL A 66 5.30 -15.65 -27.40
C VAL A 66 6.62 -16.01 -26.72
N ARG A 67 7.41 -14.99 -26.37
CA ARG A 67 8.64 -15.14 -25.59
C ARG A 67 8.31 -15.02 -24.11
N CYS A 68 8.63 -16.06 -23.33
CA CYS A 68 8.25 -16.13 -21.92
C CYS A 68 9.06 -15.13 -21.06
N ALA A 69 8.35 -14.44 -20.16
CA ALA A 69 8.92 -13.38 -19.30
C ALA A 69 9.67 -13.93 -18.08
N THR A 70 9.36 -15.15 -17.64
CA THR A 70 10.00 -15.84 -16.51
C THR A 70 10.92 -16.96 -17.02
N ALA A 71 11.90 -17.39 -16.21
CA ALA A 71 12.80 -18.50 -16.51
C ALA A 71 12.10 -19.89 -16.54
N ALA A 72 10.78 -19.92 -16.70
CA ALA A 72 10.01 -21.14 -16.85
C ALA A 72 10.17 -21.65 -18.29
N ASP A 73 10.93 -22.72 -18.47
CA ASP A 73 11.20 -23.35 -19.78
C ASP A 73 10.04 -24.21 -20.31
N ALA A 74 8.79 -23.85 -19.98
CA ALA A 74 7.62 -24.67 -20.28
C ALA A 74 6.54 -23.94 -21.09
N CYS A 75 6.03 -24.62 -22.12
CA CYS A 75 4.91 -24.20 -22.95
C CYS A 75 3.66 -25.04 -22.63
N TYR A 76 2.48 -24.52 -22.95
CA TYR A 76 1.22 -25.26 -22.85
C TYR A 76 0.35 -25.12 -24.11
N SER A 77 -0.54 -26.10 -24.31
CA SER A 77 -1.60 -26.07 -25.33
C SER A 77 -2.91 -26.60 -24.75
N TYR A 78 -4.02 -25.97 -25.15
CA TYR A 78 -5.38 -26.35 -24.79
C TYR A 78 -6.28 -26.34 -26.04
N TRP A 79 -6.95 -27.46 -26.33
CA TRP A 79 -7.72 -27.62 -27.58
C TRP A 79 -8.90 -28.60 -27.44
N THR A 80 -9.73 -28.62 -28.47
CA THR A 80 -10.80 -29.62 -28.68
C THR A 80 -10.86 -30.04 -30.15
N TYR A 81 -11.65 -31.06 -30.50
CA TYR A 81 -11.85 -31.48 -31.89
C TYR A 81 -13.23 -31.05 -32.40
N ARG A 82 -13.27 -30.49 -33.60
CA ARG A 82 -14.51 -30.26 -34.35
C ARG A 82 -14.65 -31.35 -35.40
N ARG A 83 -15.83 -31.96 -35.52
CA ARG A 83 -16.13 -32.88 -36.64
C ARG A 83 -16.25 -32.09 -37.93
N SER A 84 -15.42 -32.40 -38.91
CA SER A 84 -15.58 -31.92 -40.28
C SER A 84 -16.54 -32.82 -41.07
N ALA A 85 -17.11 -32.29 -42.15
CA ALA A 85 -18.04 -33.00 -43.03
C ALA A 85 -17.42 -34.23 -43.73
N ASP A 86 -16.09 -34.27 -43.83
CA ASP A 86 -15.31 -35.33 -44.49
C ASP A 86 -14.83 -36.43 -43.52
N ASN A 87 -15.40 -36.50 -42.32
CA ASN A 87 -15.07 -37.48 -41.26
C ASN A 87 -13.65 -37.33 -40.66
N ASP A 88 -12.94 -36.26 -41.01
CA ASP A 88 -11.67 -35.89 -40.39
C ASP A 88 -11.88 -34.96 -39.18
N SER A 89 -11.07 -35.12 -38.14
CA SER A 89 -11.21 -34.40 -36.88
C SER A 89 -10.25 -33.19 -36.85
N GLU A 90 -10.79 -31.99 -37.05
CA GLU A 90 -9.99 -30.77 -37.06
C GLU A 90 -9.71 -30.28 -35.63
N ILE A 91 -8.47 -29.88 -35.35
CA ILE A 91 -8.07 -29.31 -34.06
C ILE A 91 -8.58 -27.87 -33.97
N LEU A 92 -9.40 -27.60 -32.97
CA LEU A 92 -9.80 -26.25 -32.58
C LEU A 92 -8.98 -25.81 -31.36
N TRP A 93 -8.02 -24.91 -31.59
CA TRP A 93 -7.21 -24.31 -30.53
C TRP A 93 -8.07 -23.40 -29.66
N LEU A 94 -7.96 -23.57 -28.33
CA LEU A 94 -8.67 -22.74 -27.36
C LEU A 94 -7.71 -21.74 -26.71
N SER A 95 -6.49 -22.15 -26.38
CA SER A 95 -5.41 -21.27 -25.91
C SER A 95 -4.04 -21.95 -25.97
N ARG A 96 -2.97 -21.15 -26.15
CA ARG A 96 -1.57 -21.61 -26.20
C ARG A 96 -0.62 -20.50 -25.72
N GLY A 97 0.43 -20.86 -24.98
CA GLY A 97 1.42 -19.88 -24.53
C GLY A 97 2.38 -20.40 -23.46
N CYS A 98 2.92 -19.47 -22.67
CA CYS A 98 3.88 -19.75 -21.60
C CYS A 98 3.21 -20.33 -20.35
N TRP A 99 3.82 -21.33 -19.73
CA TRP A 99 3.29 -21.99 -18.53
C TRP A 99 4.02 -21.54 -17.25
N ASP A 100 3.30 -20.91 -16.31
CA ASP A 100 3.85 -20.37 -15.04
C ASP A 100 3.80 -21.37 -13.86
N GLY A 101 3.50 -22.65 -14.10
CA GLY A 101 3.93 -23.76 -13.23
C GLY A 101 3.44 -23.82 -11.78
N LYS A 102 2.49 -23.01 -11.31
CA LYS A 102 2.14 -22.95 -9.86
C LYS A 102 1.58 -24.24 -9.25
N TYR A 103 1.16 -25.23 -10.04
CA TYR A 103 0.48 -26.43 -9.53
C TYR A 103 0.89 -27.76 -10.19
N SER A 104 1.77 -27.78 -11.19
CA SER A 104 2.20 -29.03 -11.86
C SER A 104 3.55 -28.89 -12.56
N HIS A 105 4.46 -29.83 -12.30
CA HIS A 105 5.75 -29.92 -12.98
C HIS A 105 5.57 -30.51 -14.38
N CYS A 106 5.91 -29.75 -15.42
CA CYS A 106 5.99 -30.25 -16.79
C CYS A 106 7.35 -30.91 -16.99
N ASN A 107 7.37 -32.21 -17.27
CA ASN A 107 8.62 -32.98 -17.40
C ASN A 107 8.75 -33.68 -18.76
N SER A 108 7.88 -33.36 -19.72
CA SER A 108 7.85 -33.96 -21.05
C SER A 108 8.39 -33.00 -22.10
N SER A 109 9.19 -33.49 -23.04
CA SER A 109 9.71 -32.68 -24.16
C SER A 109 8.69 -32.47 -25.29
N SER A 110 7.60 -33.23 -25.29
CA SER A 110 6.53 -33.17 -26.29
C SER A 110 5.16 -32.97 -25.63
N CYS A 111 4.28 -32.23 -26.30
CA CYS A 111 2.95 -31.92 -25.79
C CYS A 111 1.97 -33.10 -26.02
N VAL A 112 1.91 -34.01 -25.05
CA VAL A 112 1.03 -35.19 -25.08
C VAL A 112 -0.24 -34.91 -24.29
N ALA A 113 -1.40 -35.18 -24.88
CA ALA A 113 -2.69 -34.89 -24.25
C ALA A 113 -2.88 -35.63 -22.92
N SER A 114 -3.31 -34.89 -21.89
CA SER A 114 -3.88 -35.51 -20.69
C SER A 114 -5.20 -36.21 -21.03
N SER A 115 -5.61 -37.18 -20.21
CA SER A 115 -6.93 -37.82 -20.31
C SER A 115 -8.03 -36.76 -20.49
N PRO A 116 -9.00 -36.98 -21.40
CA PRO A 116 -10.00 -35.97 -21.72
C PRO A 116 -10.79 -35.57 -20.48
N SER A 117 -11.06 -34.27 -20.34
CA SER A 117 -11.96 -33.76 -19.31
C SER A 117 -13.44 -34.00 -19.69
N ILE A 118 -14.37 -33.70 -18.78
CA ILE A 118 -15.83 -33.90 -18.92
C ILE A 118 -16.41 -33.26 -20.22
N SER A 119 -15.71 -32.31 -20.84
CA SER A 119 -16.14 -31.58 -22.04
C SER A 119 -15.40 -31.94 -23.34
N ASN A 120 -14.70 -33.08 -23.43
CA ASN A 120 -13.87 -33.46 -24.60
C ASN A 120 -12.82 -32.40 -24.96
N SER A 121 -12.27 -31.72 -23.96
CA SER A 121 -11.12 -30.84 -24.11
C SER A 121 -9.84 -31.52 -23.63
N TYR A 122 -8.73 -31.14 -24.27
CA TYR A 122 -7.41 -31.73 -24.06
C TYR A 122 -6.42 -30.64 -23.66
N PHE A 123 -5.54 -30.97 -22.73
CA PHE A 123 -4.48 -30.10 -22.23
C PHE A 123 -3.15 -30.83 -22.26
N CYS A 124 -2.07 -30.11 -22.54
CA CYS A 124 -0.71 -30.60 -22.35
C CYS A 124 0.24 -29.47 -21.99
N CYS A 125 1.33 -29.83 -21.34
CA CYS A 125 2.47 -28.95 -21.14
C CYS A 125 3.78 -29.68 -21.40
N CYS A 126 4.76 -28.95 -21.91
CA CYS A 126 6.03 -29.51 -22.34
C CYS A 126 7.17 -28.52 -22.11
N THR A 127 8.40 -29.00 -22.12
CA THR A 127 9.61 -28.19 -21.95
C THR A 127 10.39 -28.04 -23.25
N GLY A 128 10.86 -26.84 -23.54
CA GLY A 128 11.64 -26.50 -24.74
C GLY A 128 10.91 -25.54 -25.69
N SER A 129 11.69 -24.82 -26.51
CA SER A 129 11.13 -23.86 -27.46
C SER A 129 10.24 -24.54 -28.50
N MET A 130 9.04 -24.00 -28.70
CA MET A 130 8.01 -24.44 -29.64
C MET A 130 7.56 -25.89 -29.42
N CYS A 131 7.83 -26.49 -28.24
CA CYS A 131 7.45 -27.87 -27.96
C CYS A 131 5.93 -28.11 -28.02
N ASN A 132 5.14 -27.02 -27.90
CA ASN A 132 3.70 -27.04 -27.92
C ASN A 132 3.11 -26.81 -29.33
N GLU A 133 3.94 -26.71 -30.38
CA GLU A 133 3.54 -26.47 -31.78
C GLU A 133 2.63 -27.58 -32.32
N ASP A 134 2.98 -28.83 -32.04
CA ASP A 134 2.18 -30.01 -32.35
C ASP A 134 1.69 -30.70 -31.08
N VAL A 135 0.50 -31.29 -31.15
CA VAL A 135 -0.11 -32.03 -30.03
C VAL A 135 -0.37 -33.47 -30.41
N THR A 136 -0.03 -34.39 -29.52
CA THR A 136 -0.27 -35.82 -29.73
C THR A 136 -1.54 -36.26 -28.99
N PRO A 137 -2.52 -36.90 -29.65
CA PRO A 137 -3.70 -37.46 -28.99
C PRO A 137 -3.29 -38.55 -28.00
N ALA A 138 -3.99 -38.64 -26.86
CA ALA A 138 -3.85 -39.77 -25.96
C ALA A 138 -4.33 -41.03 -26.69
N THR A 139 -3.41 -41.96 -26.98
CA THR A 139 -3.76 -43.24 -27.61
C THR A 139 -4.44 -44.12 -26.56
N GLU A 140 -5.66 -44.57 -26.86
CA GLU A 140 -6.31 -45.63 -26.08
C GLU A 140 -5.39 -46.86 -26.07
N SER A 141 -5.16 -47.37 -24.87
CA SER A 141 -4.30 -48.49 -24.53
C SER A 141 -4.44 -49.69 -25.46
N SER A 142 -3.32 -50.29 -25.86
CA SER A 142 -3.23 -51.73 -26.15
C SER A 142 -1.82 -52.24 -25.90
N PRO A 143 -1.67 -53.54 -25.52
CA PRO A 143 -0.76 -53.96 -24.46
C PRO A 143 0.62 -54.40 -24.97
N THR A 144 1.66 -54.13 -24.18
CA THR A 144 3.02 -54.64 -24.40
C THR A 144 3.19 -56.01 -23.71
N PRO A 145 3.97 -56.97 -24.28
CA PRO A 145 4.01 -58.36 -23.85
C PRO A 145 4.82 -58.63 -22.56
N ALA A 146 4.41 -59.73 -21.93
CA ALA A 146 4.91 -60.43 -20.76
C ALA A 146 6.44 -60.42 -20.48
N GLU A 147 6.75 -60.25 -19.19
CA GLU A 147 7.80 -61.00 -18.49
C GLU A 147 7.16 -61.90 -17.40
N PRO A 148 7.74 -63.08 -17.10
CA PRO A 148 7.14 -64.12 -16.24
C PRO A 148 7.46 -63.93 -14.74
N PRO A 149 6.84 -64.73 -13.84
CA PRO A 149 6.48 -64.32 -12.49
C PRO A 149 7.49 -64.76 -11.42
N ASP A 150 7.45 -64.12 -10.24
CA ASP A 150 7.63 -64.84 -8.98
C ASP A 150 6.91 -64.20 -7.78
N SER A 151 6.03 -65.02 -7.20
CA SER A 151 5.54 -65.12 -5.82
C SER A 151 5.19 -63.87 -4.99
N ASP A 152 3.88 -63.62 -4.92
CA ASP A 152 3.03 -63.70 -3.70
C ASP A 152 3.72 -63.60 -2.32
N ASP A 153 3.45 -62.50 -1.61
CA ASP A 153 3.17 -62.47 -0.15
C ASP A 153 2.97 -61.01 0.30
N SER A 154 1.71 -60.54 0.41
CA SER A 154 1.22 -59.71 1.53
C SER A 154 -0.20 -59.15 1.30
N GLU A 155 -1.22 -60.01 1.31
CA GLU A 155 -2.56 -59.58 1.74
C GLU A 155 -2.50 -59.29 3.25
N ASN A 156 -2.20 -58.03 3.64
CA ASN A 156 -2.56 -57.44 4.96
C ASN A 156 -2.01 -56.01 5.20
N LYS A 157 -1.62 -55.24 4.16
CA LYS A 157 -1.15 -53.85 4.36
C LYS A 157 -2.22 -52.77 4.11
N ASP A 158 -3.22 -53.06 3.30
CA ASP A 158 -4.18 -52.03 2.86
C ASP A 158 -5.28 -51.73 3.91
N GLU A 159 -5.65 -52.69 4.76
CA GLU A 159 -6.67 -52.43 5.80
C GLU A 159 -6.15 -51.51 6.91
N LEU A 160 -4.84 -51.51 7.22
CA LEU A 160 -4.31 -50.70 8.32
C LEU A 160 -4.23 -49.22 7.97
N GLU A 161 -3.91 -48.86 6.72
CA GLU A 161 -3.79 -47.47 6.28
C GLU A 161 -5.15 -46.77 6.20
N ASP A 162 -6.20 -47.47 5.77
CA ASP A 162 -7.57 -46.93 5.74
C ASP A 162 -8.11 -46.67 7.16
N TYR A 163 -7.84 -47.56 8.12
CA TYR A 163 -8.22 -47.33 9.53
C TYR A 163 -7.48 -46.15 10.15
N LEU A 164 -6.21 -45.93 9.79
CA LEU A 164 -5.42 -44.79 10.27
C LEU A 164 -5.95 -43.46 9.71
N LEU A 165 -6.36 -43.43 8.44
CA LEU A 165 -6.96 -42.26 7.82
C LEU A 165 -8.30 -41.89 8.49
N VAL A 166 -9.17 -42.88 8.71
CA VAL A 166 -10.47 -42.66 9.39
C VAL A 166 -10.26 -42.16 10.82
N LEU A 167 -9.30 -42.73 11.55
CA LEU A 167 -8.96 -42.29 12.91
C LEU A 167 -8.46 -40.84 12.92
N TYR A 168 -7.60 -40.47 11.96
CA TYR A 168 -7.09 -39.10 11.85
C TYR A 168 -8.21 -38.09 11.57
N VAL A 169 -9.13 -38.41 10.66
CA VAL A 169 -10.30 -37.56 10.37
C VAL A 169 -11.19 -37.40 11.61
N LEU A 170 -11.45 -38.48 12.36
CA LEU A 170 -12.24 -38.39 13.60
C LEU A 170 -11.56 -37.54 14.68
N LEU A 171 -10.23 -37.64 14.82
CA LEU A 171 -9.47 -36.82 15.77
C LEU A 171 -9.46 -35.33 15.38
N THR A 172 -9.35 -35.01 14.09
CA THR A 172 -9.41 -33.61 13.64
C THR A 172 -10.79 -32.99 13.87
N ILE A 173 -11.87 -33.73 13.61
CA ILE A 173 -13.25 -33.28 13.90
C ILE A 173 -13.42 -33.06 15.40
N ALA A 174 -12.96 -34.00 16.25
CA ALA A 174 -13.04 -33.87 17.69
C ALA A 174 -12.26 -32.64 18.21
N PHE A 175 -11.09 -32.36 17.64
CA PHE A 175 -10.29 -31.18 17.97
C PHE A 175 -11.01 -29.87 17.59
N ILE A 176 -11.61 -29.79 16.41
CA ILE A 176 -12.38 -28.61 15.98
C ILE A 176 -13.56 -28.36 16.93
N LEU A 177 -14.29 -29.42 17.31
CA LEU A 177 -15.41 -29.32 18.25
C LEU A 177 -14.93 -28.86 19.64
N LEU A 178 -13.77 -29.36 20.11
CA LEU A 178 -13.17 -28.92 21.36
C LEU A 178 -12.81 -27.42 21.32
N VAL A 179 -12.21 -26.94 20.23
CA VAL A 179 -11.89 -25.51 20.06
C VAL A 179 -13.16 -24.66 20.05
N ILE A 180 -14.23 -25.11 19.39
CA ILE A 180 -15.52 -24.41 19.39
C ILE A 180 -16.14 -24.40 20.80
N CYS A 181 -16.06 -25.50 21.55
CA CYS A 181 -16.51 -25.56 22.95
C CYS A 181 -15.68 -24.65 23.86
N ILE A 182 -14.36 -24.61 23.72
CA ILE A 182 -13.48 -23.72 24.50
C ILE A 182 -13.77 -22.25 24.14
N ALA A 183 -13.94 -21.93 22.86
CA ALA A 183 -14.32 -20.59 22.44
C ALA A 183 -15.70 -20.21 22.98
N GLY A 184 -16.69 -21.11 22.91
CA GLY A 184 -18.03 -20.91 23.45
C GLY A 184 -18.04 -20.71 24.96
N THR A 185 -17.27 -21.50 25.71
CA THR A 185 -17.13 -21.36 27.17
C THR A 185 -16.37 -20.08 27.54
N ALA A 186 -15.31 -19.71 26.81
CA ALA A 186 -14.58 -18.45 27.01
C ALA A 186 -15.45 -17.20 26.73
N LEU A 187 -16.28 -17.26 25.68
CA LEU A 187 -17.24 -16.19 25.36
C LEU A 187 -18.35 -16.08 26.43
N ARG A 188 -18.81 -17.22 26.97
CA ARG A 188 -19.75 -17.22 28.11
C ARG A 188 -19.09 -16.68 29.38
N TRP A 189 -17.83 -17.03 29.63
CA TRP A 189 -17.08 -16.55 30.80
C TRP A 189 -16.81 -15.04 30.75
N ARG A 190 -16.64 -14.48 29.54
CA ARG A 190 -16.58 -13.02 29.31
C ARG A 190 -17.89 -12.31 29.63
N LYS A 191 -19.04 -12.96 29.39
CA LYS A 191 -20.37 -12.40 29.70
C LYS A 191 -20.76 -12.52 31.17
N THR A 192 -20.14 -13.41 31.94
CA THR A 192 -20.45 -13.64 33.36
C THR A 192 -19.54 -12.91 34.34
N LYS A 193 -18.50 -12.18 33.89
CA LYS A 193 -17.72 -11.32 34.77
C LYS A 193 -18.54 -10.05 35.09
N PRO A 194 -18.92 -9.80 36.35
CA PRO A 194 -19.50 -8.51 36.73
C PRO A 194 -18.46 -7.41 36.50
N ALA A 195 -18.91 -6.28 35.95
CA ALA A 195 -18.07 -5.10 35.74
C ALA A 195 -17.49 -4.62 37.09
N PRO A 196 -16.21 -4.23 37.15
CA PRO A 196 -15.70 -3.51 38.31
C PRO A 196 -16.53 -2.24 38.51
N HIS A 197 -16.90 -1.94 39.75
CA HIS A 197 -17.56 -0.69 40.09
C HIS A 197 -16.69 0.50 39.61
N PRO A 198 -17.27 1.51 38.94
CA PRO A 198 -16.53 2.72 38.60
C PRO A 198 -16.20 3.45 39.90
N THR A 199 -14.91 3.48 40.24
CA THR A 199 -14.37 4.54 41.09
C THR A 199 -14.64 5.88 40.39
N PRO A 200 -15.00 6.95 41.12
CA PRO A 200 -15.15 8.27 40.53
C PRO A 200 -13.87 8.57 39.75
N ALA A 201 -14.02 8.89 38.48
CA ALA A 201 -12.92 9.39 37.68
C ALA A 201 -12.36 10.61 38.40
N GLU A 202 -11.11 10.54 38.85
CA GLU A 202 -10.33 11.77 38.99
C GLU A 202 -10.30 12.39 37.59
N ASP A 203 -10.70 13.65 37.51
CA ASP A 203 -10.66 14.41 36.28
C ASP A 203 -9.28 14.25 35.63
N PRO A 204 -9.20 14.04 34.29
CA PRO A 204 -7.92 14.06 33.62
C PRO A 204 -7.22 15.38 33.94
N PRO A 205 -5.89 15.38 34.17
CA PRO A 205 -5.17 16.60 34.48
C PRO A 205 -5.49 17.61 33.38
N SER A 206 -6.10 18.73 33.78
CA SER A 206 -6.41 19.85 32.90
C SER A 206 -5.16 20.14 32.07
N SER A 207 -5.25 19.98 30.75
CA SER A 207 -4.20 20.39 29.83
C SER A 207 -3.70 21.78 30.24
N PRO A 208 -2.38 22.06 30.22
CA PRO A 208 -1.88 23.38 30.58
C PRO A 208 -2.57 24.40 29.68
N CYS A 209 -3.51 25.16 30.24
CA CYS A 209 -4.20 26.19 29.51
C CYS A 209 -3.25 27.36 29.41
N ILE A 210 -2.46 27.41 28.32
CA ILE A 210 -1.73 28.61 27.98
C ILE A 210 -2.78 29.72 27.77
N ASP A 211 -2.75 30.70 28.67
CA ASP A 211 -3.57 31.88 28.57
C ASP A 211 -3.13 32.68 27.35
N MET A 212 -4.04 32.88 26.40
CA MET A 212 -3.76 33.60 25.15
C MET A 212 -3.30 35.04 25.42
N ASP A 213 -3.75 35.64 26.52
CA ASP A 213 -3.40 37.03 26.89
C ASP A 213 -1.95 37.14 27.41
N SER A 214 -1.36 36.03 27.84
CA SER A 214 0.03 35.97 28.31
C SER A 214 1.07 35.87 27.18
N ILE A 215 0.61 35.65 25.94
CA ILE A 215 1.45 35.40 24.78
C ILE A 215 1.93 36.73 24.17
N LYS A 216 3.24 36.83 23.94
CA LYS A 216 3.84 37.96 23.23
C LYS A 216 4.11 37.58 21.78
N PHE A 217 3.29 38.08 20.86
CA PHE A 217 3.48 37.89 19.43
C PHE A 217 4.70 38.65 18.92
N MET A 218 5.46 38.02 18.03
CA MET A 218 6.65 38.59 17.39
C MET A 218 6.39 38.77 15.89
N GLU A 219 7.02 37.98 15.04
CA GLU A 219 6.86 38.02 13.58
C GLU A 219 5.86 37.00 13.04
N ILE A 220 5.34 37.28 11.84
CA ILE A 220 4.61 36.30 11.03
C ILE A 220 5.63 35.30 10.46
N ILE A 221 5.42 34.01 10.71
CA ILE A 221 6.26 32.92 10.20
C ILE A 221 5.61 32.14 9.07
N GLY A 222 4.31 32.33 8.84
CA GLY A 222 3.65 31.74 7.69
C GLY A 222 2.20 32.13 7.57
N GLN A 223 1.72 32.27 6.34
CA GLN A 223 0.29 32.37 6.05
C GLN A 223 -0.17 31.03 5.48
N GLY A 224 -1.18 30.45 6.11
CA GLY A 224 -1.82 29.19 5.69
C GLY A 224 -3.16 29.47 5.02
N ARG A 225 -3.88 28.40 4.66
CA ARG A 225 -5.20 28.50 4.02
C ARG A 225 -6.26 29.10 4.96
N PHE A 226 -6.18 28.77 6.24
CA PHE A 226 -7.21 29.08 7.24
C PHE A 226 -6.83 30.16 8.23
N GLY A 227 -5.56 30.59 8.23
CA GLY A 227 -5.04 31.44 9.29
C GLY A 227 -3.58 31.81 9.10
N THR A 228 -3.10 32.64 10.01
CA THR A 228 -1.73 33.17 10.01
C THR A 228 -0.98 32.62 11.22
N ALA A 229 0.19 32.06 10.98
CA ALA A 229 1.10 31.58 12.02
C ALA A 229 2.10 32.68 12.41
N TYR A 230 2.22 32.90 13.69
CA TYR A 230 3.15 33.84 14.31
C TYR A 230 4.16 33.09 15.16
N ARG A 231 5.41 33.55 15.15
CA ARG A 231 6.33 33.25 16.25
C ARG A 231 5.91 34.09 17.44
N ALA A 232 5.93 33.50 18.61
CA ALA A 232 5.59 34.17 19.84
C ALA A 232 6.40 33.62 21.01
N VAL A 233 6.36 34.30 22.14
CA VAL A 233 7.01 33.88 23.38
C VAL A 233 5.98 33.84 24.50
N VAL A 234 6.00 32.75 25.27
CA VAL A 234 5.22 32.61 26.51
C VAL A 234 6.15 32.10 27.60
N GLN A 235 6.20 32.79 28.75
CA GLN A 235 7.07 32.40 29.88
C GLN A 235 8.55 32.13 29.50
N SER A 236 9.09 32.91 28.55
CA SER A 236 10.44 32.75 27.97
C SER A 236 10.67 31.54 27.06
N GLU A 237 9.62 30.77 26.74
CA GLU A 237 9.66 29.69 25.74
C GLU A 237 9.17 30.21 24.38
N GLU A 238 9.88 29.82 23.31
CA GLU A 238 9.47 30.14 21.94
C GLU A 238 8.39 29.18 21.44
N ILE A 239 7.30 29.75 20.96
CA ILE A 239 6.13 29.02 20.48
C ILE A 239 5.69 29.54 19.11
N ALA A 240 4.86 28.73 18.44
CA ALA A 240 4.13 29.14 17.27
C ALA A 240 2.64 29.28 17.61
N VAL A 241 2.01 30.36 17.18
CA VAL A 241 0.56 30.57 17.35
C VAL A 241 -0.08 30.74 16.00
N LYS A 242 -0.93 29.79 15.62
CA LYS A 242 -1.76 29.87 14.40
C LYS A 242 -3.09 30.54 14.76
N LEU A 243 -3.29 31.76 14.28
CA LEU A 243 -4.51 32.53 14.48
C LEU A 243 -5.47 32.33 13.31
N PHE A 244 -6.71 31.97 13.64
CA PHE A 244 -7.82 31.74 12.73
C PHE A 244 -8.84 32.88 12.89
N PRO A 245 -9.18 33.60 11.82
CA PRO A 245 -10.31 34.51 11.82
C PRO A 245 -11.62 33.81 12.16
N GLN A 246 -12.61 34.56 12.67
CA GLN A 246 -13.92 34.03 13.06
C GLN A 246 -14.59 33.12 12.02
N HIS A 247 -14.48 33.45 10.72
CA HIS A 247 -15.09 32.66 9.65
C HIS A 247 -14.42 31.28 9.42
N TYR A 248 -13.20 31.08 9.93
CA TYR A 248 -12.48 29.79 9.92
C TYR A 248 -12.56 29.04 11.26
N LYS A 249 -13.52 29.39 12.13
CA LYS A 249 -13.75 28.70 13.41
C LYS A 249 -13.83 27.17 13.27
N SER A 250 -14.54 26.68 12.25
CA SER A 250 -14.69 25.24 12.03
C SER A 250 -13.34 24.55 11.74
N SER A 251 -12.46 25.19 10.96
CA SER A 251 -11.11 24.69 10.68
C SER A 251 -10.25 24.64 11.95
N TYR A 252 -10.33 25.68 12.79
CA TYR A 252 -9.68 25.68 14.11
C TYR A 252 -10.20 24.55 15.00
N GLN A 253 -11.52 24.36 15.06
CA GLN A 253 -12.15 23.28 15.84
C GLN A 253 -11.69 21.91 15.36
N ASN A 254 -11.60 21.67 14.05
CA ASN A 254 -11.11 20.41 13.51
C ASN A 254 -9.66 20.16 13.92
N GLU A 255 -8.79 21.14 13.68
CA GLU A 255 -7.36 21.01 13.94
C GLU A 255 -7.11 20.79 15.44
N LYS A 256 -7.75 21.58 16.31
CA LYS A 256 -7.71 21.41 17.77
C LYS A 256 -8.22 20.04 18.18
N TYR A 257 -9.32 19.57 17.59
CA TYR A 257 -9.90 18.26 17.89
C TYR A 257 -8.92 17.13 17.54
N ILE A 258 -8.33 17.14 16.35
CA ILE A 258 -7.37 16.13 15.92
C ILE A 258 -6.15 16.09 16.83
N TYR A 259 -5.57 17.25 17.18
CA TYR A 259 -4.45 17.31 18.14
C TYR A 259 -4.82 16.83 19.54
N SER A 260 -6.08 16.97 19.94
CA SER A 260 -6.59 16.56 21.25
C SER A 260 -6.96 15.07 21.33
N LEU A 261 -6.87 14.32 20.23
CA LEU A 261 -7.12 12.87 20.25
C LEU A 261 -6.07 12.16 21.14
N PRO A 262 -6.44 11.01 21.75
CA PRO A 262 -5.52 10.28 22.61
C PRO A 262 -4.27 9.81 21.86
N LEU A 263 -3.13 9.77 22.56
CA LEU A 263 -1.84 9.27 22.05
C LEU A 263 -1.32 10.01 20.80
N MET A 264 -1.69 11.29 20.61
CA MET A 264 -1.20 12.13 19.50
C MET A 264 0.18 12.75 19.72
N GLU A 265 0.73 12.64 20.94
CA GLU A 265 2.08 13.11 21.24
C GLU A 265 3.12 12.19 20.61
N HIS A 266 3.97 12.74 19.73
CA HIS A 266 4.98 11.99 19.01
C HIS A 266 6.13 12.91 18.55
N SER A 267 7.37 12.41 18.55
CA SER A 267 8.57 13.20 18.21
C SER A 267 8.61 13.75 16.78
N ASN A 268 7.78 13.21 15.89
CA ASN A 268 7.67 13.65 14.50
C ASN A 268 6.28 14.21 14.16
N LEU A 269 5.52 14.63 15.17
CA LEU A 269 4.32 15.45 15.03
C LEU A 269 4.55 16.76 15.78
N LEU A 270 4.04 17.86 15.22
CA LEU A 270 4.14 19.16 15.86
C LEU A 270 3.38 19.14 17.19
N SER A 271 4.04 19.58 18.28
CA SER A 271 3.45 19.48 19.61
C SER A 271 2.35 20.52 19.81
N TYR A 272 1.18 20.07 20.23
CA TYR A 272 0.06 20.92 20.63
C TYR A 272 0.21 21.33 22.10
N LEU A 273 0.22 22.63 22.36
CA LEU A 273 0.47 23.19 23.69
C LEU A 273 -0.78 23.83 24.32
N GLY A 274 -1.83 24.06 23.53
CA GLY A 274 -3.07 24.67 24.01
C GLY A 274 -3.74 25.52 22.94
N GLY A 275 -4.86 26.15 23.29
CA GLY A 275 -5.52 27.06 22.36
C GLY A 275 -6.80 27.65 22.94
N GLY A 276 -7.12 28.86 22.51
CA GLY A 276 -8.18 29.67 23.08
C GLY A 276 -8.74 30.68 22.09
N GLU A 277 -9.74 31.42 22.56
CA GLU A 277 -10.25 32.60 21.88
C GLU A 277 -9.44 33.82 22.34
N CYS A 278 -9.18 34.75 21.43
CA CYS A 278 -8.55 36.03 21.76
C CYS A 278 -9.15 37.15 20.90
N VAL A 279 -9.12 38.37 21.43
CA VAL A 279 -9.58 39.56 20.70
C VAL A 279 -8.37 40.26 20.09
N GLY A 280 -8.40 40.47 18.77
CA GLY A 280 -7.35 41.16 18.04
C GLY A 280 -7.34 42.66 18.32
N PRO A 281 -6.27 43.38 17.95
CA PRO A 281 -6.18 44.84 18.08
C PRO A 281 -7.25 45.60 17.27
N ASP A 282 -7.79 44.96 16.24
CA ASP A 282 -8.90 45.43 15.40
C ASP A 282 -10.28 45.23 16.04
N GLY A 283 -10.34 44.64 17.24
CA GLY A 283 -11.58 44.32 17.96
C GLY A 283 -12.27 43.05 17.44
N ASN A 284 -11.69 42.34 16.48
CA ASN A 284 -12.27 41.10 15.94
C ASN A 284 -11.89 39.89 16.79
N ILE A 285 -12.76 38.88 16.80
CA ILE A 285 -12.51 37.61 17.48
C ILE A 285 -11.61 36.73 16.59
N TYR A 286 -10.56 36.17 17.20
CA TYR A 286 -9.67 35.18 16.62
C TYR A 286 -9.62 33.94 17.50
N TYR A 287 -9.36 32.78 16.89
CA TYR A 287 -9.07 31.55 17.61
C TYR A 287 -7.59 31.21 17.44
N GLY A 288 -6.88 30.99 18.55
CA GLY A 288 -5.46 30.69 18.55
C GLY A 288 -5.19 29.22 18.87
N LEU A 289 -4.38 28.58 18.03
CA LEU A 289 -3.80 27.26 18.27
C LEU A 289 -2.32 27.44 18.63
N VAL A 290 -1.94 27.06 19.85
CA VAL A 290 -0.58 27.18 20.38
C VAL A 290 0.18 25.88 20.15
N LEU A 291 1.34 25.99 19.50
CA LEU A 291 2.14 24.88 19.00
C LEU A 291 3.62 25.10 19.34
N SER A 292 4.41 24.02 19.38
CA SER A 292 5.87 24.14 19.47
C SER A 292 6.46 24.89 18.27
N TYR A 293 7.47 25.73 18.50
CA TYR A 293 8.18 26.43 17.42
C TYR A 293 9.26 25.52 16.78
N CYS A 294 9.43 25.64 15.46
CA CYS A 294 10.43 24.92 14.67
C CYS A 294 11.34 25.94 13.96
N PRO A 295 12.59 26.13 14.42
CA PRO A 295 13.42 27.25 13.98
C PRO A 295 13.90 27.14 12.53
N ASN A 296 14.00 25.93 11.98
CA ASN A 296 14.34 25.72 10.57
C ASN A 296 13.13 25.84 9.63
N GLY A 297 11.96 26.19 10.16
CA GLY A 297 10.76 26.51 9.39
C GLY A 297 10.24 25.34 8.55
N ARG A 298 9.59 25.68 7.43
CA ARG A 298 8.99 24.71 6.50
C ARG A 298 10.07 23.99 5.70
N LEU A 299 9.89 22.69 5.47
CA LEU A 299 10.77 21.89 4.64
C LEU A 299 10.88 22.47 3.22
N SER A 300 9.78 22.97 2.64
CA SER A 300 9.81 23.61 1.31
C SER A 300 10.77 24.81 1.24
N SER A 301 10.75 25.67 2.26
CA SER A 301 11.64 26.84 2.34
C SER A 301 13.09 26.40 2.57
N TYR A 302 13.28 25.41 3.44
CA TYR A 302 14.60 24.84 3.70
C TYR A 302 15.23 24.23 2.43
N LEU A 303 14.46 23.47 1.65
CA LEU A 303 14.90 22.87 0.39
C LEU A 303 15.19 23.90 -0.71
N ALA A 304 14.50 25.05 -0.68
CA ALA A 304 14.75 26.16 -1.59
C ALA A 304 16.13 26.79 -1.38
N GLU A 305 16.55 26.90 -0.13
CA GLU A 305 17.79 27.58 0.25
C GLU A 305 18.97 26.63 0.43
N ASN A 306 18.72 25.35 0.68
CA ASN A 306 19.74 24.38 1.07
C ASN A 306 19.78 23.16 0.15
N THR A 307 20.93 22.49 0.12
CA THR A 307 21.05 21.11 -0.38
C THR A 307 21.26 20.17 0.80
N LEU A 308 20.93 18.90 0.61
CA LEU A 308 21.02 17.87 1.63
C LEU A 308 22.20 16.95 1.37
N SER A 309 22.94 16.59 2.42
CA SER A 309 23.75 15.37 2.39
C SER A 309 22.82 14.14 2.39
N TRP A 310 23.34 12.97 2.03
CA TRP A 310 22.62 11.70 2.12
C TRP A 310 22.11 11.43 3.55
N SER A 311 22.95 11.72 4.56
CA SER A 311 22.56 11.54 5.96
C SER A 311 21.40 12.45 6.35
N THR A 312 21.46 13.73 5.98
CA THR A 312 20.39 14.70 6.25
C THR A 312 19.11 14.33 5.49
N PHE A 313 19.23 13.92 4.22
CA PHE A 313 18.13 13.41 3.42
C PHE A 313 17.45 12.22 4.12
N CYS A 314 18.19 11.19 4.49
CA CYS A 314 17.64 10.02 5.20
C CYS A 314 16.97 10.43 6.51
N GLN A 315 17.56 11.35 7.27
CA GLN A 315 17.02 11.81 8.54
C GLN A 315 15.66 12.51 8.36
N ILE A 316 15.57 13.49 7.46
CA ILE A 316 14.35 14.25 7.17
C ILE A 316 13.25 13.30 6.68
N VAL A 317 13.58 12.45 5.72
CA VAL A 317 12.63 11.51 5.11
C VAL A 317 12.10 10.50 6.13
N LEU A 318 13.00 9.92 6.93
CA LEU A 318 12.64 8.93 7.95
C LEU A 318 11.75 9.55 9.03
N SER A 319 12.07 10.77 9.47
CA SER A 319 11.28 11.49 10.47
C SER A 319 9.89 11.87 9.93
N ALA A 320 9.79 12.38 8.71
CA ALA A 320 8.50 12.67 8.07
C ALA A 320 7.63 11.40 7.94
N THR A 321 8.24 10.30 7.51
CA THR A 321 7.56 9.00 7.37
C THR A 321 7.10 8.45 8.71
N ARG A 322 7.89 8.60 9.79
CA ARG A 322 7.50 8.19 11.14
C ARG A 322 6.31 8.99 11.65
N GLY A 323 6.27 10.30 11.40
CA GLY A 323 5.13 11.15 11.73
C GLY A 323 3.86 10.71 11.02
N LEU A 324 3.93 10.49 9.71
CA LEU A 324 2.78 10.01 8.93
C LEU A 324 2.32 8.61 9.36
N ALA A 325 3.26 7.69 9.59
CA ALA A 325 2.96 6.35 10.07
C ALA A 325 2.27 6.38 11.45
N HIS A 326 2.67 7.28 12.34
CA HIS A 326 2.00 7.49 13.62
C HIS A 326 0.55 7.95 13.43
N LEU A 327 0.29 8.92 12.54
CA LEU A 327 -1.08 9.35 12.20
C LEU A 327 -1.92 8.17 11.70
N HIS A 328 -1.40 7.40 10.75
CA HIS A 328 -2.11 6.27 10.12
C HIS A 328 -2.35 5.07 11.02
N SER A 329 -1.66 4.97 12.16
CA SER A 329 -1.75 3.82 13.06
C SER A 329 -2.97 3.92 13.98
N ASP A 330 -3.78 2.85 14.01
CA ASP A 330 -4.70 2.58 15.13
C ASP A 330 -3.85 2.04 16.30
N ILE A 331 -3.75 2.82 17.38
CA ILE A 331 -2.93 2.48 18.54
C ILE A 331 -3.83 2.23 19.74
N ARG A 332 -3.70 1.05 20.35
CA ARG A 332 -4.43 0.67 21.56
C ARG A 332 -3.46 0.50 22.72
N LYS A 333 -3.68 1.27 23.79
CA LYS A 333 -2.90 1.20 25.03
C LYS A 333 -3.86 1.12 26.22
N GLY A 334 -4.18 -0.11 26.64
CA GLY A 334 -5.26 -0.34 27.59
C GLY A 334 -6.61 0.04 26.99
N ASP A 335 -7.38 0.84 27.73
CA ASP A 335 -8.69 1.36 27.27
C ASP A 335 -8.56 2.62 26.39
N ILE A 336 -7.34 3.15 26.22
CA ILE A 336 -7.07 4.30 25.38
C ILE A 336 -6.87 3.85 23.94
N ILE A 337 -7.68 4.38 23.03
CA ILE A 337 -7.64 4.10 21.60
C ILE A 337 -7.35 5.40 20.84
N LYS A 338 -6.26 5.39 20.08
CA LYS A 338 -6.00 6.39 19.05
C LYS A 338 -6.53 5.85 17.72
N PRO A 339 -7.48 6.53 17.06
CA PRO A 339 -7.97 6.11 15.75
C PRO A 339 -6.91 6.32 14.67
N CYS A 340 -7.14 5.69 13.52
CA CYS A 340 -6.41 6.04 12.30
C CYS A 340 -6.76 7.48 11.90
N ILE A 341 -5.74 8.28 11.55
CA ILE A 341 -5.90 9.66 11.09
C ILE A 341 -5.24 9.78 9.72
N SER A 342 -5.98 10.30 8.74
CA SER A 342 -5.45 10.67 7.43
C SER A 342 -5.25 12.18 7.35
N HIS A 343 -4.10 12.62 6.85
CA HIS A 343 -3.67 14.01 6.82
C HIS A 343 -4.37 14.82 5.71
N ARG A 344 -4.52 14.25 4.51
CA ARG A 344 -5.23 14.79 3.33
C ARG A 344 -4.62 16.04 2.67
N ASP A 345 -3.63 16.67 3.29
CA ASP A 345 -2.81 17.71 2.66
C ASP A 345 -1.31 17.53 2.94
N PHE A 346 -0.80 16.30 2.84
CA PHE A 346 0.60 16.00 3.18
C PHE A 346 1.55 16.55 2.10
N ASN A 347 2.40 17.52 2.44
CA ASN A 347 3.34 18.13 1.49
C ASN A 347 4.48 18.88 2.21
N THR A 348 5.53 19.29 1.48
CA THR A 348 6.72 19.97 2.05
C THR A 348 6.44 21.31 2.73
N ARG A 349 5.28 21.95 2.49
CA ARG A 349 4.87 23.19 3.18
C ARG A 349 4.20 22.93 4.53
N ASN A 350 3.67 21.72 4.72
CA ASN A 350 3.03 21.23 5.95
C ASN A 350 3.97 20.34 6.77
N LEU A 351 5.25 20.27 6.39
CA LEU A 351 6.33 19.64 7.14
C LEU A 351 7.26 20.73 7.67
N LEU A 352 7.57 20.68 8.96
CA LEU A 352 8.51 21.61 9.61
C LEU A 352 9.79 20.90 10.04
N LEU A 353 10.86 21.67 10.21
CA LEU A 353 12.15 21.17 10.68
C LEU A 353 12.50 21.71 12.06
N THR A 354 12.76 20.80 12.99
CA THR A 354 13.32 21.13 14.31
C THR A 354 14.74 21.69 14.17
N GLU A 355 15.31 22.21 15.25
CA GLU A 355 16.74 22.61 15.32
C GLU A 355 17.69 21.50 14.83
N ASN A 356 17.43 20.25 15.20
CA ASN A 356 18.26 19.09 14.83
C ASN A 356 17.96 18.52 13.43
N LEU A 357 17.25 19.24 12.57
CA LEU A 357 16.81 18.78 11.23
C LEU A 357 15.99 17.48 11.25
N LEU A 358 15.23 17.23 12.32
CA LEU A 358 14.17 16.25 12.31
C LEU A 358 12.92 16.90 11.72
N CYS A 359 12.23 16.13 10.88
CA CYS A 359 10.96 16.55 10.32
C CYS A 359 9.82 16.26 11.29
N VAL A 360 8.91 17.22 11.41
CA VAL A 360 7.65 17.08 12.15
C VAL A 360 6.48 17.40 11.22
N VAL A 361 5.43 16.59 11.28
CA VAL A 361 4.19 16.83 10.53
C VAL A 361 3.38 17.91 11.24
N SER A 362 2.84 18.85 10.46
CA SER A 362 2.06 20.00 10.94
C SER A 362 0.83 20.24 10.07
N ASP A 363 0.00 21.20 10.45
CA ASP A 363 -1.24 21.58 9.75
C ASP A 363 -2.24 20.43 9.59
N LEU A 364 -2.89 20.08 10.69
CA LEU A 364 -3.90 19.01 10.73
C LEU A 364 -5.31 19.54 10.41
N GLY A 365 -5.42 20.73 9.80
CA GLY A 365 -6.71 21.37 9.52
C GLY A 365 -7.61 20.57 8.58
N PHE A 366 -7.03 19.78 7.67
CA PHE A 366 -7.76 18.85 6.79
C PHE A 366 -7.80 17.41 7.28
N ALA A 367 -7.09 17.13 8.37
CA ALA A 367 -6.99 15.78 8.87
C ALA A 367 -8.35 15.30 9.38
N ILE A 368 -8.62 14.02 9.15
CA ILE A 368 -9.81 13.34 9.65
C ILE A 368 -9.38 12.03 10.26
N HIS A 369 -10.14 11.58 11.25
CA HIS A 369 -9.94 10.22 11.76
C HIS A 369 -11.02 9.29 11.24
N THR A 370 -10.65 8.03 11.04
CA THR A 370 -11.50 6.97 10.51
C THR A 370 -11.66 5.85 11.55
N GLN A 371 -12.83 5.23 11.54
CA GLN A 371 -13.13 4.03 12.33
C GLN A 371 -13.96 3.07 11.47
N GLY A 372 -13.29 2.12 10.82
CA GLY A 372 -13.92 1.25 9.83
C GLY A 372 -14.40 2.08 8.64
N ALA A 373 -15.69 1.97 8.27
CA ALA A 373 -16.27 2.73 7.17
C ALA A 373 -16.67 4.18 7.55
N LYS A 374 -16.53 4.56 8.82
CA LYS A 374 -16.92 5.88 9.34
C LYS A 374 -15.72 6.81 9.39
N TYR A 375 -15.97 8.10 9.19
CA TYR A 375 -15.00 9.16 9.42
C TYR A 375 -15.65 10.31 10.18
N PHE A 376 -14.81 11.12 10.80
CA PHE A 376 -15.23 12.15 11.73
C PHE A 376 -14.53 13.46 11.42
N ILE A 377 -15.30 14.54 11.43
CA ILE A 377 -14.84 15.93 11.29
C ILE A 377 -15.34 16.67 12.52
N ASN A 378 -14.48 17.44 13.20
CA ASN A 378 -14.83 18.11 14.46
C ASN A 378 -15.39 17.18 15.55
N GLY A 379 -15.07 15.88 15.50
CA GLY A 379 -15.61 14.86 16.41
C GLY A 379 -17.02 14.38 16.08
N GLU A 380 -17.62 14.85 14.98
CA GLU A 380 -18.94 14.42 14.52
C GLU A 380 -18.80 13.38 13.41
N GLU A 381 -19.52 12.26 13.56
CA GLU A 381 -19.60 11.22 12.54
C GLU A 381 -20.23 11.78 11.26
N GLN A 382 -19.56 11.57 10.14
CA GLN A 382 -20.01 11.98 8.82
C GLN A 382 -20.43 10.76 8.00
N HIS A 383 -21.36 10.93 7.07
CA HIS A 383 -21.77 9.87 6.14
C HIS A 383 -21.02 10.03 4.81
N ALA A 384 -20.32 8.97 4.40
CA ALA A 384 -19.38 8.95 3.26
C ALA A 384 -20.03 9.30 1.92
N GLU A 385 -21.34 9.17 1.81
CA GLU A 385 -22.10 9.38 0.58
C GLU A 385 -22.50 10.84 0.34
N THR A 386 -22.32 11.73 1.33
CA THR A 386 -22.94 13.06 1.32
C THR A 386 -21.96 14.22 1.43
N SER A 387 -20.66 13.97 1.62
CA SER A 387 -19.69 15.05 1.78
C SER A 387 -18.42 14.87 0.96
N SER A 388 -17.94 16.01 0.50
CA SER A 388 -16.76 16.21 -0.32
C SER A 388 -15.47 15.84 0.42
N LEU A 389 -15.22 14.54 0.54
CA LEU A 389 -13.98 13.98 1.06
C LEU A 389 -12.78 14.28 0.15
N THR A 390 -13.03 14.60 -1.13
CA THR A 390 -12.00 14.75 -2.17
C THR A 390 -11.67 16.19 -2.54
N ASP A 391 -12.46 17.22 -2.17
CA ASP A 391 -12.21 18.61 -2.64
C ASP A 391 -11.20 19.38 -1.77
N VAL A 392 -10.41 18.68 -0.97
CA VAL A 392 -9.40 19.29 -0.09
C VAL A 392 -8.00 18.82 -0.44
N GLY A 393 -7.01 19.55 0.08
CA GLY A 393 -5.60 19.31 -0.21
C GLY A 393 -5.05 20.20 -1.32
N THR A 394 -3.74 20.12 -1.49
CA THR A 394 -3.01 20.86 -2.53
C THR A 394 -3.02 20.08 -3.84
N LEU A 395 -3.53 20.70 -4.91
CA LEU A 395 -3.70 20.08 -6.24
C LEU A 395 -2.46 19.30 -6.74
N ARG A 396 -1.25 19.86 -6.59
CA ARG A 396 0.02 19.21 -7.02
C ARG A 396 0.27 17.86 -6.32
N TYR A 397 -0.23 17.69 -5.10
CA TYR A 397 0.00 16.52 -4.25
C TYR A 397 -1.18 15.55 -4.25
N MET A 398 -2.27 15.86 -4.97
CA MET A 398 -3.43 14.98 -5.05
C MET A 398 -3.10 13.73 -5.86
N ALA A 399 -3.49 12.58 -5.31
CA ALA A 399 -3.40 11.29 -5.99
C ALA A 399 -4.33 11.25 -7.22
N PRO A 400 -4.02 10.46 -8.25
CA PRO A 400 -4.80 10.43 -9.49
C PRO A 400 -6.28 10.10 -9.25
N GLU A 401 -6.58 9.17 -8.35
CA GLU A 401 -7.95 8.80 -7.97
C GLU A 401 -8.73 9.96 -7.33
N VAL A 402 -8.05 10.92 -6.68
CA VAL A 402 -8.66 12.14 -6.14
C VAL A 402 -8.96 13.12 -7.28
N LEU A 403 -8.03 13.29 -8.20
CA LEU A 403 -8.19 14.16 -9.37
C LEU A 403 -9.30 13.66 -10.32
N GLU A 404 -9.45 12.35 -10.44
CA GLU A 404 -10.49 11.70 -11.23
C GLU A 404 -11.84 11.63 -10.50
N GLY A 405 -11.89 11.95 -9.19
CA GLY A 405 -13.09 11.79 -8.36
C GLY A 405 -13.51 10.34 -8.18
N ALA A 406 -12.59 9.39 -8.35
CA ALA A 406 -12.83 7.94 -8.37
C ALA A 406 -12.33 7.24 -7.08
N VAL A 407 -12.32 7.94 -5.95
CA VAL A 407 -11.86 7.40 -4.66
C VAL A 407 -12.82 6.34 -4.14
N ASN A 408 -12.29 5.17 -3.76
CA ASN A 408 -13.09 4.08 -3.19
C ASN A 408 -13.45 4.36 -1.72
N LEU A 409 -14.56 5.05 -1.48
CA LEU A 409 -15.03 5.37 -0.13
C LEU A 409 -15.70 4.21 0.61
N ARG A 410 -15.85 3.03 0.00
CA ARG A 410 -16.31 1.82 0.72
C ARG A 410 -15.27 1.32 1.72
N ASP A 411 -14.00 1.52 1.40
CA ASP A 411 -12.87 1.33 2.30
C ASP A 411 -12.16 2.68 2.48
N CYS A 412 -12.86 3.61 3.13
CA CYS A 412 -12.41 4.99 3.26
C CYS A 412 -11.06 5.09 4.01
N GLU A 413 -10.83 4.25 5.02
CA GLU A 413 -9.57 4.23 5.75
C GLU A 413 -8.39 3.88 4.82
N ALA A 414 -8.49 2.80 4.05
CA ALA A 414 -7.41 2.40 3.14
C ALA A 414 -7.20 3.44 2.03
N ALA A 415 -8.29 3.95 1.43
CA ALA A 415 -8.22 4.92 0.36
C ALA A 415 -7.55 6.23 0.81
N LEU A 416 -7.94 6.77 1.98
CA LEU A 416 -7.38 8.01 2.51
C LEU A 416 -5.90 7.85 2.92
N LYS A 417 -5.51 6.68 3.43
CA LYS A 417 -4.09 6.36 3.65
C LYS A 417 -3.31 6.36 2.34
N GLN A 418 -3.83 5.75 1.29
CA GLN A 418 -3.16 5.67 -0.01
C GLN A 418 -2.92 7.05 -0.62
N ILE A 419 -3.89 7.98 -0.46
CA ILE A 419 -3.75 9.38 -0.89
C ILE A 419 -2.58 10.07 -0.19
N ASP A 420 -2.46 9.91 1.14
CA ASP A 420 -1.33 10.47 1.90
C ASP A 420 0.01 9.82 1.50
N ILE A 421 0.02 8.53 1.18
CA ILE A 421 1.21 7.81 0.75
C ILE A 421 1.67 8.26 -0.63
N TYR A 422 0.75 8.52 -1.56
CA TYR A 422 1.07 9.14 -2.84
C TYR A 422 1.75 10.50 -2.63
N ALA A 423 1.17 11.33 -1.76
CA ALA A 423 1.70 12.64 -1.44
C ALA A 423 3.08 12.58 -0.75
N LEU A 424 3.31 11.59 0.14
CA LEU A 424 4.63 11.28 0.69
C LEU A 424 5.64 10.97 -0.42
N GLY A 425 5.26 10.20 -1.44
CA GLY A 425 6.12 9.92 -2.59
C GLY A 425 6.66 11.17 -3.29
N LEU A 426 5.84 12.21 -3.41
CA LEU A 426 6.26 13.51 -3.96
C LEU A 426 7.20 14.26 -3.01
N VAL A 427 6.94 14.21 -1.70
CA VAL A 427 7.86 14.77 -0.68
C VAL A 427 9.23 14.09 -0.75
N LEU A 428 9.27 12.76 -0.87
CA LEU A 428 10.52 12.00 -1.05
C LEU A 428 11.30 12.47 -2.27
N TRP A 429 10.60 12.67 -3.39
CA TRP A 429 11.18 13.16 -4.63
C TRP A 429 11.75 14.57 -4.48
N GLU A 430 11.04 15.49 -3.83
CA GLU A 430 11.52 16.85 -3.56
C GLU A 430 12.80 16.86 -2.71
N CYS A 431 12.84 16.06 -1.63
CA CYS A 431 14.03 15.93 -0.80
C CYS A 431 15.20 15.32 -1.59
N ALA A 432 14.94 14.29 -2.39
CA ALA A 432 15.97 13.63 -3.18
C ALA A 432 16.55 14.54 -4.27
N ALA A 433 15.69 15.33 -4.93
CA ALA A 433 16.11 16.32 -5.93
C ALA A 433 17.06 17.39 -5.37
N ARG A 434 17.11 17.53 -4.04
CA ARG A 434 18.02 18.45 -3.33
C ARG A 434 19.16 17.75 -2.62
N CYS A 435 19.29 16.42 -2.74
CA CYS A 435 20.38 15.67 -2.14
C CYS A 435 21.61 15.65 -3.06
N HIS A 436 22.67 16.37 -2.72
CA HIS A 436 23.84 16.53 -3.60
C HIS A 436 24.64 15.23 -3.80
N ASP A 437 24.60 14.32 -2.82
CA ASP A 437 25.28 13.02 -2.92
C ASP A 437 24.67 12.11 -4.00
N LEU A 438 23.41 12.34 -4.40
CA LEU A 438 22.75 11.61 -5.50
C LEU A 438 23.22 12.05 -6.89
N TYR A 439 23.93 13.17 -6.99
CA TYR A 439 24.32 13.76 -8.27
C TYR A 439 25.75 13.41 -8.70
N GLN A 440 26.48 12.58 -7.95
CA GLN A 440 27.84 12.11 -8.32
C GLN A 440 28.80 13.24 -8.75
N GLY A 441 28.72 14.40 -8.10
CA GLY A 441 29.52 15.58 -8.43
C GLY A 441 28.92 16.54 -9.47
N LEU A 442 27.77 16.21 -10.06
CA LEU A 442 26.97 17.16 -10.85
C LEU A 442 26.31 18.20 -9.93
N GLN A 443 26.07 19.39 -10.47
CA GLN A 443 25.39 20.46 -9.74
C GLN A 443 23.95 20.06 -9.42
N THR A 444 23.57 20.21 -8.15
CA THR A 444 22.20 19.94 -7.69
C THR A 444 21.22 20.95 -8.30
N PRO A 445 20.16 20.51 -8.99
CA PRO A 445 19.18 21.39 -9.61
C PRO A 445 18.52 22.32 -8.58
N PRO A 446 18.17 23.57 -8.94
CA PRO A 446 17.45 24.45 -8.03
C PRO A 446 16.08 23.85 -7.68
N TYR A 447 15.62 24.11 -6.45
CA TYR A 447 14.28 23.76 -6.02
C TYR A 447 13.24 24.55 -6.83
N LYS A 448 12.14 23.89 -7.24
CA LYS A 448 11.12 24.44 -8.15
C LYS A 448 9.72 24.32 -7.58
#